data_AF-A0A925GGS0-F1
#
_entry.id   AF-A0A925GGS0-F1
#
_cell.length_a   1.000
_cell.length_b   1.000
_cell.length_c   1.000
_cell.angle_alpha   90.00
_cell.angle_beta   90.00
_cell.angle_gamma   90.00
#
_symmetry.space_group_name_H-M   'P 1'
#
loop_
_entity.id
_entity.type
_entity.pdbx_description
1 polymer ?
#
loop_
_entity_poly.entity_id
_entity_poly.type
_entity_poly.pdbx_seq_one_letter_code
_entity_poly.pdbx_strand_id
1 'polypeptide(L)'
;AEKIITDNRVLFHRVANTLNYLDIKTVVVSCGTCYDQLQGYKFEDIFPGCRIIDIHEYLLEKGITLVPDGGAGTGYLYHDPCHTPMKLQDPMKTVKALVGDAVLKSERCCGESGTLGVTRPDISTQIRFRKEEELRKDETALRALTASANGEEPEAAKGNIKILTSCPSCLQGLSRYGNDLNNGLLEADYIVVEMANQILGKEWLPEYVQTANAGGIERVLV
;
A
#
# COMPACT_ATOMS: atom_id res chain seq x y z
N ALA A 1 -19.70 12.43 14.78
CA ALA A 1 -19.22 11.11 14.34
C ALA A 1 -20.38 10.14 14.12
N GLU A 2 -21.21 9.87 15.13
CA GLU A 2 -22.34 8.91 15.03
C GLU A 2 -23.34 9.19 13.90
N LYS A 3 -23.71 10.45 13.66
CA LYS A 3 -24.60 10.81 12.54
C LYS A 3 -24.03 10.38 11.18
N ILE A 4 -22.75 10.67 10.92
CA ILE A 4 -22.08 10.30 9.66
C ILE A 4 -22.01 8.77 9.53
N ILE A 5 -21.72 8.07 10.62
CA ILE A 5 -21.69 6.61 10.65
C ILE A 5 -23.07 6.05 10.29
N THR A 6 -24.14 6.57 10.88
CA THR A 6 -25.51 6.15 10.59
C THR A 6 -25.91 6.45 9.14
N ASP A 7 -25.62 7.66 8.65
CA ASP A 7 -25.92 8.06 7.27
C ASP A 7 -25.20 7.16 6.25
N ASN A 8 -23.91 6.86 6.49
CA ASN A 8 -23.13 5.94 5.65
C ASN A 8 -23.69 4.51 5.70
N ARG A 9 -24.12 4.01 6.87
CA ARG A 9 -24.75 2.69 6.98
C ARG A 9 -26.04 2.61 6.17
N VAL A 10 -26.87 3.66 6.20
CA VAL A 10 -28.08 3.73 5.36
C VAL A 10 -27.71 3.69 3.87
N LEU A 11 -26.68 4.41 3.45
CA LEU A 11 -26.20 4.36 2.06
C LEU A 11 -25.72 2.96 1.67
N PHE A 12 -24.91 2.30 2.50
CA PHE A 12 -24.46 0.94 2.22
C PHE A 12 -25.61 -0.08 2.19
N HIS A 13 -26.63 0.07 3.03
CA HIS A 13 -27.85 -0.75 2.92
C HIS A 13 -28.60 -0.53 1.60
N ARG A 14 -28.65 0.71 1.09
CA ARG A 14 -29.21 0.98 -0.24
C ARG A 14 -28.39 0.29 -1.33
N VAL A 15 -27.07 0.41 -1.27
CA VAL A 15 -26.13 -0.28 -2.19
C VAL A 15 -26.40 -1.78 -2.19
N ALA A 16 -26.49 -2.41 -1.02
CA ALA A 16 -26.73 -3.85 -0.89
C ALA A 16 -28.09 -4.28 -1.45
N ASN A 17 -29.13 -3.49 -1.21
CA ASN A 17 -30.45 -3.75 -1.78
C ASN A 17 -30.46 -3.62 -3.31
N THR A 18 -29.77 -2.62 -3.86
CA THR A 18 -29.65 -2.45 -5.31
C THR A 18 -28.82 -3.58 -5.94
N LEU A 19 -27.77 -4.03 -5.25
CA LEU A 19 -26.88 -5.11 -5.69
C LEU A 19 -27.34 -6.49 -5.21
N ASN A 20 -28.61 -6.67 -4.81
CA ASN A 20 -29.10 -7.93 -4.25
C ASN A 20 -29.07 -9.12 -5.21
N TYR A 21 -28.92 -8.84 -6.52
CA TYR A 21 -28.75 -9.85 -7.55
C TYR A 21 -27.31 -10.41 -7.61
N LEU A 22 -26.36 -9.78 -6.92
CA LEU A 22 -24.98 -10.23 -6.80
C LEU A 22 -24.73 -10.92 -5.46
N ASP A 23 -24.12 -12.09 -5.51
CA ASP A 23 -23.69 -12.81 -4.30
C ASP A 23 -22.27 -12.37 -3.89
N ILE A 24 -22.19 -11.24 -3.17
CA ILE A 24 -20.90 -10.63 -2.79
C ILE A 24 -20.28 -11.38 -1.59
N LYS A 25 -19.30 -12.25 -1.87
CA LYS A 25 -18.59 -13.02 -0.84
C LYS A 25 -17.36 -12.33 -0.25
N THR A 26 -16.77 -11.37 -0.95
CA THR A 26 -15.52 -10.75 -0.51
C THR A 26 -15.49 -9.29 -0.93
N VAL A 27 -15.19 -8.41 0.02
CA VAL A 27 -14.89 -7.00 -0.23
C VAL A 27 -13.40 -6.77 -0.01
N VAL A 28 -12.75 -6.32 -1.07
CA VAL A 28 -11.33 -6.05 -1.09
C VAL A 28 -11.10 -4.55 -0.89
N VAL A 29 -10.19 -4.18 0.00
CA VAL A 29 -9.83 -2.78 0.27
C VAL A 29 -8.33 -2.54 0.12
N SER A 30 -7.96 -1.32 -0.26
CA SER A 30 -6.56 -0.88 -0.43
C SER A 30 -6.18 0.27 0.50
N CYS A 31 -6.95 0.52 1.54
CA CYS A 31 -6.67 1.61 2.48
C CYS A 31 -7.09 1.19 3.88
N GLY A 32 -6.17 1.29 4.85
CA GLY A 32 -6.43 0.84 6.22
C GLY A 32 -7.51 1.66 6.91
N THR A 33 -7.57 2.97 6.67
CA THR A 33 -8.68 3.79 7.18
C THR A 33 -10.03 3.35 6.59
N CYS A 34 -10.09 2.99 5.31
CA CYS A 34 -11.31 2.45 4.72
C CYS A 34 -11.70 1.10 5.35
N TYR A 35 -10.72 0.22 5.58
CA TYR A 35 -10.92 -1.04 6.30
C TYR A 35 -11.55 -0.79 7.68
N ASP A 36 -10.91 0.07 8.48
CA ASP A 36 -11.34 0.38 9.85
C ASP A 36 -12.78 0.97 9.86
N GLN A 37 -13.12 1.82 8.88
CA GLN A 37 -14.48 2.37 8.75
C GLN A 37 -15.51 1.30 8.39
N LEU A 38 -15.21 0.41 7.45
CA LEU A 38 -16.12 -0.67 7.05
C LEU A 38 -16.39 -1.65 8.20
N GLN A 39 -15.38 -1.94 9.04
CA GLN A 39 -15.59 -2.71 10.26
C GLN A 39 -16.59 -2.03 11.21
N GLY A 40 -16.47 -0.71 11.39
CA GLY A 40 -17.40 0.07 12.21
C GLY A 40 -18.85 0.08 11.68
N TYR A 41 -19.04 -0.10 10.36
CA TYR A 41 -20.37 -0.14 9.74
C TYR A 41 -21.10 -1.47 9.90
N LYS A 42 -20.46 -2.49 10.49
CA LYS A 42 -20.95 -3.87 10.54
C LYS A 42 -21.33 -4.36 9.15
N PHE A 43 -20.36 -4.32 8.26
CA PHE A 43 -20.58 -4.66 6.85
C PHE A 43 -21.17 -6.07 6.64
N GLU A 44 -20.93 -7.00 7.56
CA GLU A 44 -21.57 -8.33 7.57
C GLU A 44 -23.10 -8.27 7.71
N ASP A 45 -23.65 -7.27 8.41
CA ASP A 45 -25.11 -7.02 8.49
C ASP A 45 -25.67 -6.54 7.14
N ILE A 46 -24.81 -6.01 6.28
CA ILE A 46 -25.14 -5.43 4.97
C ILE A 46 -25.00 -6.50 3.88
N PHE A 47 -23.93 -7.29 3.92
CA PHE A 47 -23.68 -8.43 3.03
C PHE A 47 -23.42 -9.69 3.88
N PRO A 48 -24.47 -10.48 4.17
CA PRO A 48 -24.35 -11.66 5.02
C PRO A 48 -23.32 -12.68 4.51
N GLY A 49 -22.39 -13.07 5.38
CA GLY A 49 -21.33 -14.03 5.04
C GLY A 49 -20.21 -13.46 4.15
N CYS A 50 -20.19 -12.15 3.93
CA CYS A 50 -19.10 -11.48 3.24
C CYS A 50 -17.92 -11.28 4.19
N ARG A 51 -16.70 -11.46 3.68
CA ARG A 51 -15.47 -11.09 4.40
C ARG A 51 -14.87 -9.81 3.84
N ILE A 52 -14.22 -9.03 4.70
CA ILE A 52 -13.38 -7.90 4.29
C ILE A 52 -11.92 -8.33 4.33
N ILE A 53 -11.18 -8.07 3.25
CA ILE A 53 -9.75 -8.39 3.15
C ILE A 53 -9.00 -7.24 2.47
N ASP A 54 -7.76 -7.04 2.88
CA ASP A 54 -6.85 -6.13 2.19
C ASP A 54 -6.38 -6.70 0.84
N ILE A 55 -6.12 -5.83 -0.14
CA ILE A 55 -5.69 -6.24 -1.48
C ILE A 55 -4.38 -7.04 -1.44
N HIS A 56 -3.43 -6.72 -0.57
CA HIS A 56 -2.14 -7.42 -0.48
C HIS A 56 -2.34 -8.83 0.07
N GLU A 57 -3.13 -8.97 1.14
CA GLU A 57 -3.51 -10.28 1.69
C GLU A 57 -4.32 -11.10 0.68
N TYR A 58 -5.19 -10.45 -0.09
CA TYR A 58 -5.97 -11.10 -1.14
C TYR A 58 -5.09 -11.62 -2.28
N LEU A 59 -4.13 -10.81 -2.75
CA LEU A 59 -3.17 -11.25 -3.78
C LEU A 59 -2.33 -12.43 -3.28
N LEU A 60 -1.90 -12.39 -2.02
CA LEU A 60 -1.16 -13.49 -1.41
C LEU A 60 -2.01 -14.77 -1.32
N GLU A 61 -3.29 -14.66 -0.93
CA GLU A 61 -4.24 -15.80 -0.94
C GLU A 61 -4.42 -16.40 -2.35
N LYS A 62 -4.34 -15.56 -3.40
CA LYS A 62 -4.41 -16.00 -4.80
C LYS A 62 -3.07 -16.50 -5.35
N GLY A 63 -2.00 -16.46 -4.57
CA GLY A 63 -0.66 -16.84 -5.03
C GLY A 63 -0.05 -15.88 -6.04
N ILE A 64 -0.54 -14.63 -6.11
CA ILE A 64 -0.01 -13.59 -6.99
C ILE A 64 1.11 -12.86 -6.25
N THR A 65 2.36 -13.16 -6.62
CA THR A 65 3.58 -12.61 -6.00
C THR A 65 4.59 -12.19 -7.08
N LEU A 66 5.55 -11.32 -6.74
CA LEU A 66 6.65 -10.96 -7.64
C LEU A 66 7.68 -12.06 -7.80
N VAL A 67 7.86 -12.88 -6.77
CA VAL A 67 8.87 -13.94 -6.75
C VAL A 67 8.20 -15.26 -6.36
N PRO A 68 7.65 -16.01 -7.34
CA PRO A 68 6.83 -17.20 -7.10
C PRO A 68 7.51 -18.29 -6.24
N ASP A 69 8.85 -18.36 -6.28
CA ASP A 69 9.67 -19.36 -5.56
C ASP A 69 10.57 -18.75 -4.46
N GLY A 70 10.31 -17.52 -4.00
CA GLY A 70 11.02 -16.94 -2.84
C GLY A 70 12.50 -16.60 -3.05
N GLY A 71 12.89 -16.17 -4.25
CA GLY A 71 14.23 -15.64 -4.56
C GLY A 71 14.47 -14.19 -4.09
N ALA A 72 15.70 -13.72 -4.31
CA ALA A 72 16.08 -12.33 -4.05
C ALA A 72 15.39 -11.41 -5.08
N GLY A 73 14.24 -10.85 -4.72
CA GLY A 73 13.64 -9.74 -5.45
C GLY A 73 14.50 -8.46 -5.33
N THR A 74 14.12 -7.41 -6.08
CA THR A 74 14.68 -6.07 -5.90
C THR A 74 14.59 -5.67 -4.42
N GLY A 75 15.63 -5.01 -3.90
CA GLY A 75 15.59 -4.50 -2.54
C GLY A 75 14.56 -3.38 -2.37
N TYR A 76 13.67 -3.49 -1.39
CA TYR A 76 12.69 -2.45 -1.08
C TYR A 76 12.79 -1.97 0.37
N LEU A 77 12.51 -0.69 0.58
CA LEU A 77 12.05 -0.22 1.88
C LEU A 77 10.54 -0.41 1.97
N TYR A 78 10.02 -0.71 3.16
CA TYR A 78 8.58 -0.76 3.41
C TYR A 78 8.20 0.22 4.52
N HIS A 79 7.32 1.17 4.19
CA HIS A 79 6.69 2.04 5.16
C HIS A 79 5.33 1.49 5.57
N ASP A 80 5.30 0.89 6.76
CA ASP A 80 4.08 0.43 7.41
C ASP A 80 3.28 1.64 7.92
N PRO A 81 2.07 1.90 7.37
CA PRO A 81 1.29 3.06 7.77
C PRO A 81 0.70 2.88 9.18
N CYS A 82 0.42 3.99 9.86
CA CYS A 82 -0.18 3.97 11.21
C CYS A 82 -1.54 3.24 11.25
N HIS A 83 -2.26 3.23 10.12
CA HIS A 83 -3.46 2.44 9.90
C HIS A 83 -3.18 1.41 8.80
N THR A 84 -2.55 0.30 9.17
CA THR A 84 -2.28 -0.79 8.22
C THR A 84 -3.57 -1.47 7.78
N PRO A 85 -3.78 -1.70 6.47
CA PRO A 85 -4.94 -2.45 5.98
C PRO A 85 -4.79 -3.96 6.20
N MET A 86 -3.57 -4.48 6.35
CA MET A 86 -3.30 -5.90 6.56
C MET A 86 -3.71 -6.31 7.99
N LYS A 87 -4.72 -7.16 8.14
CA LYS A 87 -5.30 -7.53 9.44
C LYS A 87 -5.13 -9.00 9.80
N LEU A 88 -4.81 -9.86 8.84
CA LEU A 88 -4.72 -11.32 9.03
C LEU A 88 -3.37 -11.73 9.62
N GLN A 89 -2.31 -10.97 9.34
CA GLN A 89 -0.98 -11.24 9.88
C GLN A 89 -0.12 -9.97 9.96
N ASP A 90 1.10 -10.13 10.46
CA ASP A 90 2.09 -9.07 10.51
C ASP A 90 2.37 -8.49 9.10
N PRO A 91 2.30 -7.16 8.90
CA PRO A 91 2.47 -6.56 7.58
C PRO A 91 3.80 -6.90 6.90
N MET A 92 4.90 -7.01 7.66
CA MET A 92 6.20 -7.35 7.07
C MET A 92 6.21 -8.78 6.52
N LYS A 93 5.48 -9.71 7.14
CA LYS A 93 5.32 -11.07 6.59
C LYS A 93 4.59 -11.05 5.26
N THR A 94 3.48 -10.31 5.16
CA THR A 94 2.72 -10.18 3.91
C THR A 94 3.57 -9.54 2.81
N VAL A 95 4.24 -8.42 3.11
CA VAL A 95 5.05 -7.72 2.11
C VAL A 95 6.21 -8.59 1.63
N LYS A 96 6.95 -9.24 2.52
CA LYS A 96 8.04 -10.15 2.11
C LYS A 96 7.54 -11.32 1.26
N ALA A 97 6.39 -11.90 1.61
CA ALA A 97 5.80 -12.96 0.81
C ALA A 97 5.37 -12.48 -0.59
N LEU A 98 5.00 -11.21 -0.74
CA LEU A 98 4.60 -10.64 -2.03
C LEU A 98 5.78 -10.19 -2.89
N VAL A 99 6.81 -9.58 -2.31
CA VAL A 99 7.88 -8.90 -3.09
C VAL A 99 9.27 -9.50 -2.93
N GLY A 100 9.45 -10.49 -2.04
CA GLY A 100 10.73 -11.14 -1.75
C GLY A 100 11.33 -10.76 -0.39
N ASP A 101 12.40 -11.44 0.00
CA ASP A 101 12.98 -11.31 1.35
C ASP A 101 13.84 -10.07 1.58
N ALA A 102 14.29 -9.42 0.49
CA ALA A 102 15.12 -8.21 0.50
C ALA A 102 14.30 -6.95 0.84
N VAL A 103 13.51 -6.99 1.90
CA VAL A 103 12.67 -5.88 2.37
C VAL A 103 13.06 -5.45 3.77
N LEU A 104 13.32 -4.16 3.94
CA LEU A 104 13.57 -3.54 5.24
C LEU A 104 12.41 -2.62 5.63
N LYS A 105 11.96 -2.74 6.88
CA LYS A 105 10.97 -1.82 7.43
C LYS A 105 11.60 -0.46 7.66
N SER A 106 10.99 0.58 7.12
CA SER A 106 11.39 1.96 7.36
C SER A 106 10.53 2.58 8.45
N GLU A 107 11.12 2.73 9.63
CA GLU A 107 10.45 3.16 10.85
C GLU A 107 10.01 4.64 10.79
N ARG A 108 9.16 5.02 11.75
CA ARG A 108 8.59 6.37 11.91
C ARG A 108 7.59 6.80 10.84
N CYS A 109 6.68 7.68 11.27
CA CYS A 109 5.68 8.34 10.42
C CYS A 109 6.36 9.21 9.35
N CYS A 110 5.76 9.31 8.16
CA CYS A 110 6.24 10.19 7.08
C CYS A 110 6.01 11.69 7.34
N GLY A 111 5.31 12.07 8.41
CA GLY A 111 5.06 13.47 8.80
C GLY A 111 3.98 14.19 7.99
N GLU A 112 3.76 13.80 6.74
CA GLU A 112 2.93 14.57 5.80
C GLU A 112 1.48 14.05 5.67
N SER A 113 1.26 12.78 6.00
CA SER A 113 -0.03 12.08 5.80
C SER A 113 -1.16 12.57 6.69
N GLY A 114 -2.40 12.28 6.27
CA GLY A 114 -3.59 12.52 7.10
C GLY A 114 -3.84 13.99 7.39
N THR A 115 -3.51 14.87 6.44
CA THR A 115 -3.58 16.35 6.56
C THR A 115 -2.62 16.98 7.58
N LEU A 116 -1.74 16.19 8.21
CA LEU A 116 -0.81 16.68 9.24
C LEU A 116 0.12 17.79 8.72
N GLY A 117 0.67 17.61 7.52
CA GLY A 117 1.57 18.59 6.88
C GLY A 117 0.91 19.95 6.63
N VAL A 118 -0.41 19.98 6.42
CA VAL A 118 -1.16 21.23 6.16
C VAL A 118 -1.69 21.84 7.46
N THR A 119 -2.15 21.01 8.40
CA THR A 119 -2.82 21.47 9.63
C THR A 119 -1.84 21.84 10.73
N ARG A 120 -0.68 21.18 10.80
CA ARG A 120 0.37 21.41 11.81
C ARG A 120 1.77 21.32 11.19
N PRO A 121 2.13 22.27 10.30
CA PRO A 121 3.45 22.29 9.67
C PRO A 121 4.59 22.37 10.71
N ASP A 122 4.36 23.04 11.85
CA ASP A 122 5.29 23.16 12.97
C ASP A 122 5.71 21.80 13.57
N ILE A 123 4.79 20.83 13.56
CA ILE A 123 5.05 19.46 14.00
C ILE A 123 5.52 18.60 12.83
N SER A 124 4.88 18.73 11.65
CA SER A 124 5.19 17.94 10.46
C SER A 124 6.68 18.03 10.09
N THR A 125 7.24 19.24 10.09
CA THR A 125 8.65 19.47 9.76
C THR A 125 9.61 18.72 10.68
N GLN A 126 9.30 18.64 11.98
CA GLN A 126 10.15 17.89 12.93
C GLN A 126 10.05 16.38 12.72
N ILE A 127 8.85 15.87 12.42
CA ILE A 127 8.65 14.45 12.08
C ILE A 127 9.38 14.13 10.78
N ARG A 128 9.28 15.02 9.78
CA ARG A 128 9.97 14.88 8.49
C ARG A 128 11.47 14.79 8.67
N PHE A 129 12.06 15.68 9.47
CA PHE A 129 13.49 15.66 9.77
C PHE A 129 13.93 14.30 10.36
N ARG A 130 13.19 13.79 11.35
CA ARG A 130 13.49 12.47 11.92
C ARG A 130 13.31 11.35 10.90
N LYS A 131 12.28 11.41 10.06
CA LYS A 131 12.05 10.39 9.03
C LYS A 131 13.18 10.38 8.00
N GLU A 132 13.66 11.55 7.60
CA GLU A 132 14.79 11.71 6.67
C GLU A 132 16.07 11.09 7.24
N GLU A 133 16.37 11.31 8.52
CA GLU A 133 17.50 10.64 9.19
C GLU A 133 17.37 9.11 9.18
N GLU A 134 16.17 8.58 9.41
CA GLU A 134 15.92 7.13 9.33
C GLU A 134 16.04 6.60 7.90
N LEU A 135 15.50 7.31 6.90
CA LEU A 135 15.58 6.91 5.49
C LEU A 135 17.03 6.78 4.99
N ARG A 136 17.94 7.64 5.45
CA ARG A 136 19.36 7.55 5.10
C ARG A 136 20.04 6.33 5.74
N LYS A 137 19.65 5.96 6.97
CA LYS A 137 20.11 4.73 7.63
C LYS A 137 19.55 3.50 6.93
N ASP A 138 18.26 3.53 6.61
CA ASP A 138 17.55 2.46 5.91
C ASP A 138 18.13 2.23 4.51
N GLU A 139 18.48 3.31 3.78
CA GLU A 139 19.19 3.24 2.50
C GLU A 139 20.50 2.45 2.64
N THR A 140 21.31 2.80 3.65
CA THR A 140 22.62 2.16 3.87
C THR A 140 22.44 0.68 4.21
N ALA A 141 21.47 0.37 5.07
CA ALA A 141 21.15 -1.00 5.47
C ALA A 141 20.61 -1.82 4.29
N LEU A 142 19.76 -1.24 3.44
CA LEU A 142 19.18 -1.94 2.30
C LEU A 142 20.25 -2.28 1.27
N ARG A 143 21.15 -1.33 0.96
CA ARG A 143 22.26 -1.58 0.02
C ARG A 143 23.18 -2.70 0.52
N ALA A 144 23.48 -2.73 1.83
CA ALA A 144 24.26 -3.81 2.43
C ALA A 144 23.54 -5.18 2.34
N LEU A 145 22.22 -5.19 2.57
CA LEU A 145 21.39 -6.39 2.45
C LEU A 145 21.37 -6.91 1.01
N THR A 146 21.13 -6.05 0.02
CA THR A 146 21.07 -6.43 -1.40
C THR A 146 22.41 -6.87 -1.95
N ALA A 147 23.49 -6.20 -1.54
CA ALA A 147 24.85 -6.57 -1.94
C ALA A 147 25.22 -7.98 -1.42
N SER A 148 24.88 -8.26 -0.16
CA SER A 148 25.07 -9.60 0.43
C SER A 148 24.26 -10.69 -0.29
N ALA A 149 23.03 -10.36 -0.70
CA ALA A 149 22.17 -11.29 -1.44
C ALA A 149 22.68 -11.58 -2.86
N ASN A 150 23.31 -10.59 -3.50
CA ASN A 150 23.82 -10.70 -4.88
C ASN A 150 25.30 -11.11 -4.97
N GLY A 151 26.01 -11.20 -3.85
CA GLY A 151 27.46 -11.48 -3.83
C GLY A 151 28.31 -10.32 -4.35
N GLU A 152 27.81 -9.09 -4.25
CA GLU A 152 28.45 -7.86 -4.75
C GLU A 152 29.02 -7.00 -3.60
N GLU A 153 29.95 -6.10 -3.92
CA GLU A 153 30.46 -5.10 -2.99
C GLU A 153 29.37 -4.03 -2.71
N PRO A 154 29.10 -3.64 -1.45
CA PRO A 154 28.03 -2.69 -1.09
C PRO A 154 28.12 -1.32 -1.79
N GLU A 155 29.34 -0.91 -2.14
CA GLU A 155 29.67 0.38 -2.76
C GLU A 155 29.41 0.41 -4.27
N ALA A 156 29.17 -0.75 -4.89
CA ALA A 156 28.81 -0.89 -6.30
C ALA A 156 27.31 -0.63 -6.57
N ALA A 157 26.44 -0.80 -5.57
CA ALA A 157 25.00 -0.59 -5.70
C ALA A 157 24.67 0.92 -5.69
N LYS A 158 24.84 1.59 -6.84
CA LYS A 158 24.40 2.97 -7.08
C LYS A 158 23.11 2.94 -7.90
N GLY A 159 22.01 3.39 -7.31
CA GLY A 159 20.70 3.34 -7.94
C GLY A 159 19.62 3.87 -7.03
N ASN A 160 18.49 4.25 -7.62
CA ASN A 160 17.32 4.71 -6.88
C ASN A 160 16.81 3.62 -5.94
N ILE A 161 16.33 4.03 -4.77
CA ILE A 161 15.74 3.14 -3.79
C ILE A 161 14.24 3.35 -3.81
N LYS A 162 13.49 2.24 -3.85
CA LYS A 162 12.05 2.28 -3.75
C LYS A 162 11.59 2.06 -2.31
N ILE A 163 10.69 2.91 -1.84
CA ILE A 163 9.92 2.72 -0.62
C ILE A 163 8.47 2.41 -0.95
N LEU A 164 8.03 1.23 -0.55
CA LEU A 164 6.67 0.75 -0.75
C LEU A 164 5.80 1.07 0.45
N THR A 165 4.53 1.36 0.22
CA THR A 165 3.53 1.49 1.28
C THR A 165 2.17 0.93 0.86
N SER A 166 1.33 0.61 1.84
CA SER A 166 -0.06 0.15 1.67
C SER A 166 -1.08 1.27 1.93
N CYS A 167 -0.64 2.53 2.03
CA CYS A 167 -1.49 3.68 2.33
C CYS A 167 -1.35 4.80 1.28
N PRO A 168 -2.45 5.21 0.59
CA PRO A 168 -2.39 6.29 -0.39
C PRO A 168 -1.95 7.64 0.17
N SER A 169 -2.31 7.95 1.43
CA SER A 169 -1.84 9.18 2.08
C SER A 169 -0.34 9.12 2.38
N CYS A 170 0.16 7.98 2.85
CA CYS A 170 1.59 7.78 3.07
C CYS A 170 2.36 7.88 1.78
N LEU A 171 1.83 7.34 0.66
CA LEU A 171 2.45 7.46 -0.64
C LEU A 171 2.68 8.93 -1.00
N GLN A 172 1.63 9.77 -0.92
CA GLN A 172 1.74 11.20 -1.19
C GLN A 172 2.80 11.89 -0.30
N GLY A 173 2.85 11.52 0.98
CA GLY A 173 3.83 12.05 1.92
C GLY A 173 5.27 11.61 1.63
N LEU A 174 5.46 10.33 1.34
CA LEU A 174 6.76 9.74 1.03
C LEU A 174 7.33 10.25 -0.31
N SER A 175 6.48 10.53 -1.30
CA SER A 175 6.92 11.13 -2.57
C SER A 175 7.61 12.49 -2.40
N ARG A 176 7.43 13.17 -1.25
CA ARG A 176 8.10 14.44 -0.92
C ARG A 176 9.56 14.29 -0.44
N TYR A 177 10.02 13.06 -0.24
CA TYR A 177 11.41 12.75 0.17
C TYR A 177 12.31 12.40 -1.03
N GLY A 178 11.86 12.62 -2.26
CA GLY A 178 12.51 12.11 -3.46
C GLY A 178 14.00 12.44 -3.59
N ASN A 179 14.44 13.57 -3.04
CA ASN A 179 15.83 14.05 -3.12
C ASN A 179 16.62 13.89 -1.81
N ASP A 180 16.11 13.15 -0.84
CA ASP A 180 16.65 13.16 0.53
C ASP A 180 17.71 12.06 0.79
N LEU A 181 17.97 11.21 -0.21
CA LEU A 181 18.97 10.12 -0.15
C LEU A 181 20.33 10.54 -0.71
N ASN A 182 21.39 9.93 -0.19
CA ASN A 182 22.77 10.31 -0.53
C ASN A 182 23.25 9.66 -1.84
N ASN A 183 22.75 8.46 -2.17
CA ASN A 183 23.27 7.64 -3.28
C ASN A 183 22.22 7.33 -4.36
N GLY A 184 21.17 8.14 -4.46
CA GLY A 184 20.10 8.00 -5.47
C GLY A 184 18.86 8.81 -5.11
N LEU A 185 17.79 8.69 -5.89
CA LEU A 185 16.48 9.22 -5.51
C LEU A 185 15.70 8.20 -4.68
N LEU A 186 14.87 8.69 -3.76
CA LEU A 186 13.83 7.88 -3.13
C LEU A 186 12.60 7.88 -4.02
N GLU A 187 12.22 6.72 -4.52
CA GLU A 187 10.98 6.54 -5.26
C GLU A 187 9.94 5.94 -4.31
N ALA A 188 8.84 6.66 -4.07
CA ALA A 188 7.73 6.13 -3.29
C ALA A 188 6.70 5.51 -4.22
N ASP A 189 6.29 4.28 -3.94
CA ASP A 189 5.22 3.61 -4.68
C ASP A 189 4.28 2.83 -3.75
N TYR A 190 3.12 2.48 -4.29
CA TYR A 190 2.16 1.61 -3.64
C TYR A 190 2.48 0.14 -3.98
N ILE A 191 2.45 -0.77 -3.00
CA ILE A 191 2.91 -2.16 -3.21
C ILE A 191 2.25 -2.81 -4.43
N VAL A 192 0.92 -2.74 -4.56
CA VAL A 192 0.22 -3.39 -5.70
C VAL A 192 0.51 -2.71 -7.05
N VAL A 193 0.86 -1.42 -7.05
CA VAL A 193 1.24 -0.70 -8.27
C VAL A 193 2.63 -1.14 -8.72
N GLU A 194 3.59 -1.24 -7.79
CA GLU A 194 4.89 -1.82 -8.09
C GLU A 194 4.74 -3.25 -8.59
N MET A 195 3.88 -4.05 -7.96
CA MET A 195 3.60 -5.41 -8.41
C MET A 195 3.03 -5.44 -9.83
N ALA A 196 2.05 -4.59 -10.13
CA ALA A 196 1.47 -4.49 -11.47
C ALA A 196 2.52 -4.07 -12.51
N ASN A 197 3.38 -3.09 -12.20
CA ASN A 197 4.46 -2.65 -13.09
C ASN A 197 5.42 -3.79 -13.45
N GLN A 198 5.77 -4.64 -12.48
CA GLN A 198 6.71 -5.75 -12.70
C GLN A 198 6.05 -6.96 -13.36
N ILE A 199 4.79 -7.27 -13.03
CA ILE A 199 4.08 -8.45 -13.56
C ILE A 199 3.45 -8.18 -14.93
N LEU A 200 2.80 -7.03 -15.09
CA LEU A 200 2.00 -6.68 -16.27
C LEU A 200 2.77 -5.75 -17.23
N GLY A 201 3.90 -5.19 -16.80
CA GLY A 201 4.71 -4.26 -17.59
C GLY A 201 4.28 -2.80 -17.42
N LYS A 202 5.09 -1.86 -17.95
CA LYS A 202 4.94 -0.41 -17.68
C LYS A 202 3.65 0.21 -18.25
N GLU A 203 3.07 -0.40 -19.28
CA GLU A 203 1.85 0.09 -19.94
C GLU A 203 0.57 -0.52 -19.34
N TRP A 204 0.66 -1.24 -18.22
CA TRP A 204 -0.49 -1.93 -17.61
C TRP A 204 -1.68 -0.99 -17.34
N LEU A 205 -1.41 0.23 -16.87
CA LEU A 205 -2.46 1.19 -16.50
C LEU A 205 -3.20 1.74 -17.72
N PRO A 206 -2.53 2.32 -18.74
CA PRO A 206 -3.24 2.80 -19.92
C PRO A 206 -3.98 1.66 -20.66
N GLU A 207 -3.38 0.48 -20.76
CA GLU A 207 -4.03 -0.69 -21.37
C GLU A 207 -5.27 -1.15 -20.58
N TYR A 208 -5.17 -1.20 -19.24
CA TYR A 208 -6.29 -1.52 -18.38
C TYR A 208 -7.42 -0.50 -18.51
N VAL A 209 -7.11 0.80 -18.49
CA VAL A 209 -8.10 1.87 -18.61
C VAL A 209 -8.80 1.82 -19.96
N GLN A 210 -8.06 1.59 -21.05
CA GLN A 210 -8.65 1.43 -22.38
C GLN A 210 -9.63 0.25 -22.42
N THR A 211 -9.23 -0.89 -21.87
CA THR A 211 -10.05 -2.11 -21.83
C THR A 211 -11.29 -1.92 -20.96
N ALA A 212 -11.15 -1.34 -19.77
CA ALA A 212 -12.27 -1.09 -18.86
C ALA A 212 -13.30 -0.12 -19.47
N ASN A 213 -12.85 0.91 -20.19
CA ASN A 213 -13.74 1.85 -20.87
C ASN A 213 -14.44 1.24 -22.10
N ALA A 214 -13.91 0.16 -22.67
CA ALA A 214 -14.50 -0.57 -23.79
C ALA A 214 -15.65 -1.51 -23.35
N GLY A 215 -16.56 -1.02 -22.50
CA GLY A 215 -17.76 -1.74 -22.05
C GLY A 215 -17.63 -2.51 -20.73
N GLY A 216 -16.53 -2.33 -19.98
CA GLY A 216 -16.31 -2.98 -18.68
C GLY A 216 -16.92 -2.25 -17.47
N ILE A 217 -17.56 -1.09 -17.66
CA ILE A 217 -18.11 -0.27 -16.56
C ILE A 217 -19.64 -0.33 -16.56
N GLU A 218 -20.21 -0.96 -15.53
CA GLU A 218 -21.63 -0.88 -15.20
C GLU A 218 -21.87 0.22 -14.16
N ARG A 219 -22.85 1.11 -14.40
CA ARG A 219 -23.23 2.18 -13.46
C ARG A 219 -24.53 1.83 -12.78
N VAL A 220 -24.46 1.52 -11.48
CA VAL A 220 -25.61 0.99 -10.71
C VAL A 220 -26.28 2.04 -9.81
N LEU A 221 -25.55 3.08 -9.40
CA LEU A 221 -26.05 4.17 -8.56
C LEU A 221 -25.68 5.51 -9.21
N VAL A 222 -26.66 6.41 -9.35
CA VAL A 222 -26.52 7.78 -9.88
C VAL A 222 -26.94 8.78 -8.82
#